data_AF-A0A839V8X8-F1
#
_entry.id   AF-A0A839V8X8-F1
#
_cell.length_a   1.000
_cell.length_b   1.000
_cell.length_c   1.000
_cell.angle_alpha   90.00
_cell.angle_beta   90.00
_cell.angle_gamma   90.00
#
_symmetry.space_group_name_H-M   'P 1'
#
loop_
_entity.id
_entity.type
_entity.pdbx_description
1 polymer ?
#
loop_
_entity_poly.entity_id
_entity_poly.type
_entity_poly.pdbx_seq_one_letter_code
_entity_poly.pdbx_strand_id
1 'polypeptide(L)'
;MSTHHRVYFPSAKPTGALMLAASLLLGSAAMADDHEAMDSGDTWLPSLTTETPQEGFALAVTLSQKGVATTQPDAEVRKAKRSEYAEDPDSLIAASHVIAIHFQTIAAANDYWRE
;
A
#
# COMPACT_ATOMS: atom_id res chain seq x y z
N MET A 1 21.06 24.74 -55.33
CA MET A 1 22.43 24.60 -54.76
C MET A 1 22.28 24.01 -53.37
N SER A 2 22.44 22.68 -53.25
CA SER A 2 23.50 21.99 -52.49
C SER A 2 23.46 22.25 -50.97
N THR A 3 23.43 21.27 -50.05
CA THR A 3 23.59 19.81 -50.09
C THR A 3 23.20 19.27 -48.71
N HIS A 4 22.44 18.17 -48.63
CA HIS A 4 22.25 17.38 -47.41
C HIS A 4 23.45 16.45 -47.19
N HIS A 5 24.03 16.45 -45.98
CA HIS A 5 24.96 15.39 -45.56
C HIS A 5 24.29 14.47 -44.54
N ARG A 6 23.88 13.28 -45.04
CA ARG A 6 23.54 12.11 -44.24
C ARG A 6 24.79 11.24 -44.16
N VAL A 7 25.31 11.02 -42.95
CA VAL A 7 26.46 10.14 -42.73
C VAL A 7 25.95 8.71 -42.56
N TYR A 8 26.49 7.80 -43.38
CA TYR A 8 26.30 6.36 -43.36
C TYR A 8 27.69 5.73 -43.24
N PHE A 9 27.87 4.79 -42.30
CA PHE A 9 29.00 3.83 -42.30
C PHE A 9 28.59 2.58 -41.49
N PRO A 10 29.17 1.40 -41.78
CA PRO A 10 28.40 0.24 -42.21
C PRO A 10 28.47 -0.96 -41.25
N SER A 11 27.57 -1.91 -41.52
CA SER A 11 27.49 -3.26 -40.97
C SER A 11 28.73 -4.11 -41.31
N ALA A 12 29.26 -4.82 -40.31
CA ALA A 12 30.16 -5.94 -40.50
C ALA A 12 29.82 -7.09 -39.54
N LYS A 13 29.51 -8.25 -40.12
CA LYS A 13 29.48 -9.61 -39.56
C LYS A 13 29.98 -10.53 -40.69
N PRO A 14 30.23 -11.82 -40.47
CA PRO A 14 30.80 -12.55 -39.33
C PRO A 14 31.93 -13.52 -39.80
N THR A 15 32.78 -14.06 -38.93
CA THR A 15 33.41 -15.40 -39.13
C THR A 15 34.23 -15.80 -37.91
N GLY A 16 34.03 -17.01 -37.41
CA GLY A 16 34.90 -17.63 -36.40
C GLY A 16 34.17 -18.67 -35.58
N ALA A 17 34.27 -19.92 -36.01
CA ALA A 17 33.68 -21.10 -35.36
C ALA A 17 34.53 -21.60 -34.18
N LEU A 18 33.87 -22.42 -33.35
CA LEU A 18 34.39 -23.55 -32.57
C LEU A 18 34.87 -23.31 -31.12
N MET A 19 34.10 -23.94 -30.21
CA MET A 19 34.52 -24.75 -29.05
C MET A 19 33.87 -24.40 -27.70
N LEU A 20 33.00 -25.34 -27.33
CA LEU A 20 32.56 -25.78 -26.02
C LEU A 20 33.46 -25.38 -24.82
N ALA A 21 32.86 -24.73 -23.83
CA ALA A 21 33.26 -24.84 -22.43
C ALA A 21 32.00 -24.80 -21.55
N ALA A 22 31.54 -25.98 -21.14
CA ALA A 22 30.59 -26.12 -20.06
C ALA A 22 31.32 -25.91 -18.74
N SER A 23 30.88 -24.96 -17.92
CA SER A 23 31.25 -24.85 -16.52
C SER A 23 30.09 -24.21 -15.76
N LEU A 24 29.27 -25.06 -15.13
CA LEU A 24 28.40 -24.67 -14.03
C LEU A 24 29.28 -24.07 -12.93
N LEU A 25 28.90 -22.92 -12.37
CA LEU A 25 28.45 -22.81 -10.98
C LEU A 25 28.33 -21.34 -10.53
N LEU A 26 27.19 -21.07 -9.88
CA LEU A 26 26.86 -20.01 -8.92
C LEU A 26 26.55 -18.59 -9.44
N GLY A 27 25.29 -18.20 -9.20
CA GLY A 27 25.03 -16.93 -8.52
C GLY A 27 24.44 -15.80 -9.35
N SER A 28 23.13 -15.84 -9.59
CA SER A 28 22.27 -14.66 -9.44
C SER A 28 20.85 -15.16 -9.24
N ALA A 29 20.45 -15.20 -7.98
CA ALA A 29 19.08 -15.40 -7.58
C ALA A 29 18.23 -14.34 -8.30
N ALA A 30 17.27 -14.82 -9.07
CA ALA A 30 16.11 -14.03 -9.42
C ALA A 30 15.50 -13.55 -8.08
N MET A 31 15.59 -12.26 -7.80
CA MET A 31 14.80 -11.62 -6.76
C MET A 31 13.37 -11.55 -7.28
N ALA A 32 12.68 -12.68 -7.21
CA ALA A 32 11.23 -12.71 -7.20
C ALA A 32 10.81 -12.30 -5.79
N ASP A 33 9.92 -11.33 -5.70
CA ASP A 33 9.41 -10.72 -4.47
C ASP A 33 9.14 -11.77 -3.38
N ASP A 34 9.90 -11.70 -2.29
CA ASP A 34 9.49 -12.26 -1.01
C ASP A 34 8.39 -11.34 -0.46
N HIS A 35 7.18 -11.47 -1.03
CA HIS A 35 5.97 -11.02 -0.36
C HIS A 35 5.70 -12.04 0.75
N GLU A 36 6.51 -11.96 1.81
CA GLU A 36 6.40 -12.77 3.03
C GLU A 36 4.95 -12.74 3.50
N ALA A 37 4.32 -13.91 3.37
CA ALA A 37 2.97 -14.14 3.82
C ALA A 37 2.96 -14.17 5.35
N MET A 38 2.42 -13.09 5.93
CA MET A 38 1.59 -13.05 7.15
C MET A 38 1.96 -14.01 8.29
N ASP A 39 2.64 -13.47 9.31
CA ASP A 39 2.69 -14.02 10.66
C ASP A 39 1.27 -14.06 11.28
N SER A 40 0.70 -15.24 11.44
CA SER A 40 -0.58 -15.45 12.12
C SER A 40 -0.37 -15.49 13.63
N GLY A 41 -0.45 -14.32 14.27
CA GLY A 41 -0.40 -14.20 15.74
C GLY A 41 -1.71 -13.69 16.36
N ASP A 42 -2.25 -12.58 15.85
CA ASP A 42 -3.53 -12.00 16.29
C ASP A 42 -4.19 -11.24 15.13
N THR A 43 -5.42 -11.63 14.77
CA THR A 43 -6.23 -10.86 13.81
C THR A 43 -6.57 -9.52 14.45
N TRP A 44 -6.04 -8.41 13.92
CA TRP A 44 -6.21 -7.08 14.52
C TRP A 44 -7.67 -6.58 14.56
N LEU A 45 -8.53 -7.11 13.68
CA LEU A 45 -9.98 -6.84 13.63
C LEU A 45 -10.76 -8.16 13.75
N PRO A 46 -10.89 -8.72 14.96
CA PRO A 46 -11.50 -10.04 15.13
C PRO A 46 -13.04 -10.02 15.03
N SER A 47 -13.68 -8.88 15.28
CA SER A 47 -15.14 -8.72 15.21
C SER A 47 -15.54 -7.27 14.97
N LEU A 48 -16.77 -7.07 14.48
CA LEU A 48 -17.46 -5.77 14.46
C LEU A 48 -18.45 -5.62 15.62
N THR A 49 -18.68 -6.68 16.41
CA THR A 49 -19.56 -6.66 17.58
C THR A 49 -18.88 -5.95 18.75
N THR A 50 -19.59 -5.05 19.42
CA THR A 50 -19.16 -4.27 20.59
C THR A 50 -20.29 -4.18 21.61
N GLU A 51 -19.99 -4.15 22.90
CA GLU A 51 -21.00 -4.21 23.97
C GLU A 51 -21.83 -2.92 24.06
N THR A 52 -21.22 -1.78 23.74
CA THR A 52 -21.87 -0.47 23.86
C THR A 52 -21.71 0.40 22.61
N PRO A 53 -22.59 1.40 22.40
CA PRO A 53 -22.41 2.40 21.34
C PRO A 53 -21.08 3.16 21.43
N GLN A 54 -20.59 3.40 22.65
CA GLN A 54 -19.31 4.08 22.87
C GLN A 54 -18.13 3.25 22.36
N GLU A 55 -18.13 1.95 22.64
CA GLU A 55 -17.13 1.03 22.08
C GLU A 55 -17.25 0.91 20.56
N GLY A 56 -18.47 0.88 20.04
CA GLY A 56 -18.72 0.89 18.60
C GLY A 56 -18.13 2.14 17.92
N PHE A 57 -18.26 3.31 18.55
CA PHE A 57 -17.65 4.54 18.04
C PHE A 57 -16.12 4.49 18.12
N ALA A 58 -15.55 3.98 19.21
CA ALA A 58 -14.10 3.79 19.34
C ALA A 58 -13.55 2.83 18.26
N LEU A 59 -14.29 1.76 17.94
CA LEU A 59 -13.97 0.85 16.85
C LEU A 59 -14.02 1.58 15.49
N ALA A 60 -15.04 2.41 15.24
CA ALA A 60 -15.17 3.19 14.01
C ALA A 60 -13.97 4.14 13.79
N VAL A 61 -13.52 4.80 14.86
CA VAL A 61 -12.30 5.63 14.83
C VAL A 61 -11.08 4.79 14.49
N THR A 62 -10.95 3.61 15.10
CA THR A 62 -9.84 2.69 14.84
C THR A 62 -9.81 2.24 13.38
N LEU A 63 -10.95 1.84 12.81
CA LEU A 63 -11.06 1.46 11.41
C LEU A 63 -10.64 2.61 10.48
N SER A 64 -11.11 3.83 10.76
CA SER A 64 -10.77 5.02 9.98
C SER A 64 -9.25 5.28 9.96
N GLN A 65 -8.59 5.18 11.12
CA GLN A 65 -7.15 5.36 11.24
C GLN A 65 -6.36 4.23 10.56
N LYS A 66 -6.86 3.00 10.66
CA LYS A 66 -6.25 1.83 10.02
C LYS A 66 -6.30 1.92 8.50
N GLY A 67 -7.38 2.47 7.92
CA GLY A 67 -7.45 2.77 6.49
C GLY A 67 -6.28 3.66 6.04
N VAL A 68 -6.02 4.76 6.75
CA VAL A 68 -4.88 5.65 6.46
C VAL A 68 -3.55 4.90 6.59
N ALA A 69 -3.35 4.14 7.68
CA ALA A 69 -2.13 3.37 7.90
C ALA A 69 -1.90 2.27 6.85
N THR A 70 -2.97 1.68 6.30
CA THR A 70 -2.89 0.70 5.21
C THR A 70 -2.46 1.37 3.90
N THR A 71 -3.02 2.55 3.59
CA THR A 71 -2.68 3.26 2.34
C THR A 71 -1.29 3.92 2.35
N GLN A 72 -0.84 4.36 3.52
CA GLN A 72 0.48 4.94 3.73
C GLN A 72 1.13 4.20 4.91
N PRO A 73 1.98 3.18 4.66
CA PRO A 73 2.55 2.34 5.71
C PRO A 73 3.63 3.06 6.55
N ASP A 74 4.30 4.08 6.01
CA ASP A 74 5.36 4.82 6.72
C ASP A 74 4.77 5.75 7.80
N ALA A 75 5.10 5.45 9.06
CA ALA A 75 4.62 6.20 10.21
C ALA A 75 5.21 7.62 10.30
N GLU A 76 6.46 7.82 9.87
CA GLU A 76 7.10 9.13 9.89
C GLU A 76 6.48 10.04 8.84
N VAL A 77 6.13 9.50 7.66
CA VAL A 77 5.36 10.24 6.66
C VAL A 77 4.00 10.66 7.20
N ARG A 78 3.23 9.75 7.83
CA ARG A 78 1.94 10.11 8.44
C ARG A 78 2.08 11.18 9.52
N LYS A 79 3.12 11.08 10.35
CA LYS A 79 3.40 12.05 11.43
C LYS A 79 3.76 13.43 10.86
N ALA A 80 4.62 13.48 9.84
CA ALA A 80 5.00 14.72 9.19
C ALA A 80 3.79 15.43 8.55
N LYS A 81 2.80 14.66 8.06
CA LYS A 81 1.59 15.20 7.45
C LYS A 81 0.51 15.64 8.44
N ARG A 82 0.63 15.32 9.74
CA ARG A 82 -0.42 15.60 10.72
C ARG A 82 -0.73 17.10 10.88
N SER A 83 0.28 17.96 10.82
CA SER A 83 0.09 19.41 10.92
C SER A 83 -0.70 19.99 9.75
N GLU A 84 -0.73 19.32 8.59
CA GLU A 84 -1.46 19.81 7.41
C GLU A 84 -2.98 19.75 7.61
N TYR A 85 -3.48 18.82 8.41
CA TYR A 85 -4.93 18.59 8.56
C TYR A 85 -5.46 18.74 10.00
N ALA A 86 -4.60 18.79 11.01
CA ALA A 86 -5.03 18.77 12.42
C ALA A 86 -5.79 20.04 12.86
N GLU A 87 -5.57 21.17 12.20
CA GLU A 87 -6.21 22.46 12.50
C GLU A 87 -7.09 22.96 11.33
N ASP A 88 -7.19 22.18 10.25
CA ASP A 88 -7.97 22.51 9.07
C ASP A 88 -9.43 22.04 9.26
N PRO A 89 -10.42 22.96 9.26
CA PRO A 89 -11.82 22.60 9.52
C PRO A 89 -12.41 21.62 8.51
N ASP A 90 -12.09 21.77 7.22
CA ASP A 90 -12.61 20.89 6.16
C ASP A 90 -12.07 19.47 6.34
N SER A 91 -10.80 19.36 6.74
CA SER A 91 -10.15 18.09 7.03
C SER A 91 -10.72 17.42 8.28
N LEU A 92 -11.00 18.20 9.34
CA LEU A 92 -11.66 17.69 10.55
C LEU A 92 -13.08 17.20 10.26
N ILE A 93 -13.84 17.91 9.42
CA ILE A 93 -15.16 17.49 8.95
C ILE A 93 -15.05 16.21 8.11
N ALA A 94 -14.09 16.14 7.19
CA ALA A 94 -13.86 14.96 6.36
C ALA A 94 -13.51 13.72 7.21
N ALA A 95 -12.61 13.87 8.20
CA ALA A 95 -12.28 12.80 9.13
C ALA A 95 -13.51 12.34 9.94
N SER A 96 -14.32 13.29 10.42
CA SER A 96 -15.57 12.98 11.12
C SER A 96 -16.56 12.22 10.23
N HIS A 97 -16.65 12.57 8.94
CA HIS A 97 -17.52 11.89 7.99
C HIS A 97 -17.11 10.43 7.75
N VAL A 98 -15.81 10.14 7.62
CA VAL A 98 -15.31 8.77 7.50
C VAL A 98 -15.64 7.94 8.73
N ILE A 99 -15.47 8.51 9.93
CA ILE A 99 -15.85 7.86 11.18
C ILE A 99 -17.34 7.57 11.21
N ALA A 100 -18.19 8.52 10.78
CA ALA A 100 -19.64 8.33 10.74
C ALA A 100 -20.05 7.17 9.81
N ILE A 101 -19.40 7.01 8.66
CA ILE A 101 -19.66 5.88 7.74
C ILE A 101 -19.29 4.53 8.38
N HIS A 102 -18.13 4.45 9.04
CA HIS A 102 -17.75 3.24 9.76
C HIS A 102 -18.69 2.94 10.93
N PHE A 103 -19.06 3.97 11.70
CA PHE A 103 -19.98 3.84 12.82
C PHE A 103 -21.37 3.38 12.37
N GLN A 104 -21.87 3.84 11.22
CA GLN A 104 -23.11 3.33 10.63
C GLN A 104 -23.04 1.81 10.38
N THR A 105 -21.92 1.33 9.84
CA THR A 105 -21.69 -0.10 9.59
C THR A 105 -21.63 -0.90 10.89
N ILE A 106 -20.89 -0.39 11.88
CA ILE A 106 -20.74 -1.04 13.19
C ILE A 106 -22.06 -1.06 13.94
N ALA A 107 -22.82 0.03 13.94
CA ALA A 107 -24.13 0.09 14.56
C ALA A 107 -25.09 -0.93 13.95
N ALA A 108 -25.10 -1.08 12.62
CA ALA A 108 -25.88 -2.11 11.96
C ALA A 108 -25.43 -3.54 12.33
N ALA A 109 -24.13 -3.77 12.49
CA ALA A 109 -23.59 -5.06 12.94
C ALA A 109 -23.96 -5.41 14.40
N ASN A 110 -24.34 -4.41 15.21
CA ASN A 110 -24.71 -4.54 16.61
C ASN A 110 -26.22 -4.39 16.87
N ASP A 111 -27.05 -4.48 15.81
CA ASP A 111 -28.49 -4.22 15.88
C ASP A 111 -28.85 -2.92 16.64
N TYR A 112 -28.01 -1.90 16.46
CA TYR A 112 -28.12 -0.59 17.12
C TYR A 112 -28.19 -0.63 18.66
N TRP A 113 -27.69 -1.70 19.30
CA TRP A 113 -27.74 -1.89 20.76
C TRP A 113 -29.16 -1.74 21.32
N ARG A 114 -30.16 -2.23 20.58
CA ARG A 114 -31.57 -2.20 20.99
C ARG A 114 -31.79 -3.25 22.09
N GLU A 115 -31.63 -2.82 23.34
CA GLU A 115 -32.13 -3.50 24.53
C GLU A 115 -33.19 -2.66 25.24
#